data_AF-A0A956AHB6-F1
#
_entry.id   AF-A0A956AHB6-F1
#
_cell.length_a   1.000
_cell.length_b   1.000
_cell.length_c   1.000
_cell.angle_alpha   90.00
_cell.angle_beta   90.00
_cell.angle_gamma   90.00
#
_symmetry.space_group_name_H-M   'P 1'
#
loop_
_entity.id
_entity.type
_entity.pdbx_description
1 polymer ?
#
loop_
_entity_poly.entity_id
_entity_poly.type
_entity_poly.pdbx_seq_one_letter_code
_entity_poly.pdbx_strand_id
1 'polypeptide(L)'
;MIPVPNLDDRTHREIVEEALRLIPQYCPEWTNFNPSDPGITLIELFAWMTEMAIYRLNKVTDKNFVAFLSLMGVKLQAPQPARSLLQFQLVPKAPATWVGAGTPVSTQPTGKEEPVVFETEDDLLVTDNQIIRCFTQISDEYADQTPFLDGRRPEGFEVFGGVNHIERSLYLGDPRFEQVGEDALLVIRVESAGHLRVVDLLEWEYWNGRRWRELTRSQTEVEDGAVAFEGIDAIEPTELNGVAARWIRGRLVESAPHPDETVIDTVVARVEVLGEGVAPASATVNIDASVFLTV
;
A
#
# COMPACT_ATOMS: atom_id res chain seq x y z
N MET A 1 -28.72 1.17 25.02
CA MET A 1 -29.40 0.58 26.18
C MET A 1 -30.74 1.27 26.30
N ILE A 2 -31.85 0.53 26.18
CA ILE A 2 -33.19 1.12 26.35
C ILE A 2 -33.30 1.51 27.82
N PRO A 3 -33.67 2.77 28.16
CA PRO A 3 -33.80 3.17 29.56
C PRO A 3 -34.86 2.29 30.24
N VAL A 4 -34.53 1.75 31.41
CA VAL A 4 -35.49 0.95 32.19
C VAL A 4 -36.66 1.88 32.56
N PRO A 5 -37.90 1.56 32.15
CA PRO A 5 -39.03 2.41 32.46
C PRO A 5 -39.24 2.40 33.98
N ASN A 6 -39.25 3.58 34.58
CA ASN A 6 -39.72 3.79 35.94
C ASN A 6 -41.26 3.74 35.89
N LEU A 7 -41.85 2.66 36.41
CA LEU A 7 -43.28 2.41 36.33
C LEU A 7 -44.05 3.18 37.43
N ASP A 8 -43.41 3.42 38.58
CA ASP A 8 -43.96 4.18 39.70
C ASP A 8 -42.82 4.78 40.52
N ASP A 9 -42.77 6.09 40.72
CA ASP A 9 -41.67 6.80 41.38
C ASP A 9 -41.99 7.31 42.79
N ARG A 10 -43.15 6.93 43.33
CA ARG A 10 -43.60 7.39 44.65
C ARG A 10 -42.70 6.90 45.79
N THR A 11 -42.28 7.85 46.61
CA THR A 11 -41.51 7.62 47.84
C THR A 11 -42.42 7.32 49.03
N HIS A 12 -41.87 6.74 50.09
CA HIS A 12 -42.55 6.51 51.37
C HIS A 12 -43.34 7.75 51.82
N ARG A 13 -42.68 8.92 51.79
CA ARG A 13 -43.27 10.18 52.24
C ARG A 13 -44.48 10.57 51.40
N GLU A 14 -44.40 10.46 50.08
CA GLU A 14 -45.50 10.80 49.18
C GLU A 14 -46.70 9.87 49.39
N ILE A 15 -46.44 8.58 49.66
CA ILE A 15 -47.48 7.60 49.98
C ILE A 15 -48.14 7.92 51.33
N VAL A 16 -47.37 8.29 52.35
CA VAL A 16 -47.91 8.73 53.66
C VAL A 16 -48.75 9.99 53.50
N GLU A 17 -48.25 11.01 52.79
CA GLU A 17 -48.96 12.26 52.56
C GLU A 17 -50.25 12.08 51.74
N GLU A 18 -50.24 11.17 50.77
CA GLU A 18 -51.43 10.75 50.04
C GLU A 18 -52.44 10.07 50.96
N ALA A 19 -52.02 9.08 51.75
CA ALA A 19 -52.90 8.39 52.69
C ALA A 19 -53.52 9.34 53.71
N LEU A 20 -52.74 10.27 54.27
CA LEU A 20 -53.22 11.30 55.20
C LEU A 20 -54.29 12.20 54.57
N ARG A 21 -54.11 12.63 53.31
CA ARG A 21 -55.09 13.43 52.58
C ARG A 21 -56.41 12.70 52.36
N LEU A 22 -56.38 11.37 52.29
CA LEU A 22 -57.57 10.54 52.09
C LEU A 22 -58.34 10.26 53.39
N ILE A 23 -57.73 10.40 54.58
CA ILE A 23 -58.39 10.10 55.86
C ILE A 23 -59.73 10.85 56.03
N PRO A 24 -59.84 12.17 55.80
CA PRO A 24 -61.11 12.89 55.97
C PRO A 24 -62.25 12.37 55.08
N GLN A 25 -61.90 11.76 53.94
CA GLN A 25 -62.88 11.21 53.00
C GLN A 25 -63.35 9.81 53.40
N TYR A 26 -62.44 8.94 53.83
CA TYR A 26 -62.76 7.53 54.12
C TYR A 26 -63.08 7.26 55.59
N CYS A 27 -62.48 8.02 56.50
CA CYS A 27 -62.61 7.86 57.95
C CYS A 27 -62.75 9.24 58.63
N PRO A 28 -63.85 9.98 58.41
CA PRO A 28 -64.06 11.32 58.97
C PRO A 28 -64.09 11.35 60.51
N GLU A 29 -64.38 10.22 61.16
CA GLU A 29 -64.34 10.01 62.61
C GLU A 29 -62.90 10.08 63.18
N TRP A 30 -61.88 9.85 62.34
CA TRP A 30 -60.48 9.84 62.75
C TRP A 30 -59.90 11.25 62.71
N THR A 31 -59.70 11.82 63.90
CA THR A 31 -59.32 13.23 64.07
C THR A 31 -57.90 13.43 64.63
N ASN A 32 -57.26 12.36 65.09
CA ASN A 32 -55.90 12.39 65.65
C ASN A 32 -54.85 11.98 64.60
N PHE A 33 -54.15 12.98 64.07
CA PHE A 33 -53.10 12.78 63.05
C PHE A 33 -51.67 12.87 63.61
N ASN A 34 -51.50 12.77 64.93
CA ASN A 34 -50.18 12.82 65.55
C ASN A 34 -49.36 11.56 65.22
N PRO A 35 -48.03 11.64 65.09
CA PRO A 35 -47.17 10.47 64.86
C PRO A 35 -47.31 9.37 65.93
N SER A 36 -47.70 9.74 67.15
CA SER A 36 -47.95 8.81 68.26
C SER A 36 -49.26 8.03 68.14
N ASP A 37 -50.11 8.35 67.15
CA ASP A 37 -51.35 7.64 66.89
C ASP A 37 -51.05 6.27 66.25
N PRO A 38 -51.56 5.15 66.81
CA PRO A 38 -51.30 3.82 66.27
C PRO A 38 -51.75 3.64 64.82
N GLY A 39 -52.81 4.34 64.38
CA GLY A 39 -53.28 4.32 63.00
C GLY A 39 -52.29 5.00 62.06
N ILE A 40 -51.68 6.11 62.49
CA ILE A 40 -50.63 6.79 61.73
C ILE A 40 -49.39 5.89 61.61
N THR A 41 -49.00 5.20 62.68
CA THR A 41 -47.91 4.21 62.65
C THR A 41 -48.18 3.08 61.65
N LEU A 42 -49.43 2.61 61.54
CA LEU A 42 -49.81 1.62 60.53
C LEU A 42 -49.70 2.17 59.12
N ILE A 43 -50.15 3.41 58.88
CA ILE A 43 -49.98 4.08 57.58
C ILE A 43 -48.50 4.15 57.19
N GLU A 44 -47.63 4.56 58.11
CA GLU A 44 -46.19 4.63 57.86
C GLU A 44 -45.58 3.26 57.53
N LEU A 45 -46.01 2.20 58.22
CA LEU A 45 -45.56 0.83 57.95
C LEU A 45 -46.02 0.34 56.57
N PHE A 46 -47.29 0.54 56.23
CA PHE A 46 -47.84 0.13 54.93
C PHE A 46 -47.23 0.94 53.79
N ALA A 47 -46.96 2.23 54.00
CA ALA A 47 -46.23 3.05 53.03
C ALA A 47 -44.83 2.49 52.77
N TRP A 48 -44.12 2.05 53.81
CA TRP A 48 -42.79 1.45 53.67
C TRP A 48 -42.83 0.12 52.91
N MET A 49 -43.79 -0.75 53.22
CA MET A 49 -44.00 -1.99 52.48
C MET A 49 -44.33 -1.73 51.00
N THR A 50 -45.12 -0.68 50.72
CA THR A 50 -45.51 -0.29 49.37
C THR A 50 -44.33 0.26 48.58
N GLU A 51 -43.51 1.14 49.16
CA GLU A 51 -42.28 1.62 48.54
C GLU A 51 -41.32 0.45 48.22
N MET A 52 -41.22 -0.54 49.10
CA MET A 52 -40.43 -1.75 48.84
C MET A 52 -40.98 -2.59 47.67
N ALA A 53 -42.31 -2.63 47.49
CA ALA A 53 -42.94 -3.27 46.34
C ALA A 53 -42.71 -2.48 45.03
N ILE A 54 -42.84 -1.15 45.07
CA ILE A 54 -42.54 -0.24 43.95
C ILE A 54 -41.08 -0.40 43.51
N TYR A 55 -40.14 -0.42 44.46
CA TYR A 55 -38.73 -0.66 44.20
C TYR A 55 -38.48 -1.97 43.45
N ARG A 56 -39.21 -3.04 43.80
CA ARG A 56 -39.11 -4.34 43.11
C ARG A 56 -39.79 -4.32 41.74
N LEU A 57 -40.90 -3.59 41.58
CA LEU A 57 -41.61 -3.45 40.33
C LEU A 57 -40.77 -2.72 39.28
N ASN A 58 -40.08 -1.65 39.68
CA ASN A 58 -39.18 -0.87 38.82
C ASN A 58 -37.90 -1.62 38.43
N LYS A 59 -37.64 -2.77 39.05
CA LYS A 59 -36.58 -3.66 38.62
C LYS A 59 -37.12 -4.63 37.59
N VAL A 60 -36.82 -4.35 36.32
CA VAL A 60 -36.78 -5.42 35.31
C VAL A 60 -35.69 -6.38 35.75
N THR A 61 -36.08 -7.54 36.27
CA THR A 61 -35.11 -8.57 36.61
C THR A 61 -34.45 -9.09 35.34
N ASP A 62 -33.15 -9.41 35.39
CA ASP A 62 -32.43 -10.03 34.27
C ASP A 62 -33.17 -11.28 33.75
N LYS A 63 -33.88 -11.97 34.64
CA LYS A 63 -34.75 -13.11 34.31
C LYS A 63 -35.85 -12.76 33.31
N ASN A 64 -36.53 -11.62 33.47
CA ASN A 64 -37.57 -11.17 32.54
C ASN A 64 -36.97 -10.81 31.18
N PHE A 65 -35.79 -10.19 31.17
CA PHE A 65 -35.09 -9.86 29.93
C PHE A 65 -34.67 -11.12 29.17
N VAL A 66 -34.09 -12.11 29.86
CA VAL A 66 -33.73 -13.42 29.26
C VAL A 66 -34.99 -14.16 28.76
N ALA A 67 -36.10 -14.11 29.49
CA ALA A 67 -37.36 -14.72 29.05
C ALA A 67 -37.92 -14.04 27.79
N PHE A 68 -37.85 -12.71 27.71
CA PHE A 68 -38.26 -11.95 26.52
C PHE A 68 -37.36 -12.26 25.31
N LEU A 69 -36.03 -12.31 25.50
CA LEU A 69 -35.09 -12.74 24.47
C LEU A 69 -35.42 -14.17 23.98
N SER A 70 -35.72 -15.08 24.90
CA SER A 70 -36.10 -16.46 24.57
C SER A 70 -37.41 -16.52 23.77
N LEU A 71 -38.41 -15.69 24.12
CA LEU A 71 -39.69 -15.58 23.39
C LEU A 71 -39.52 -15.02 21.97
N MET A 72 -38.59 -14.08 21.77
CA MET A 72 -38.21 -13.58 20.44
C MET A 72 -37.39 -14.60 19.62
N GLY A 73 -37.10 -15.78 20.18
CA GLY A 73 -36.30 -16.81 19.52
C GLY A 73 -34.81 -16.52 19.52
N VAL A 74 -34.34 -15.54 20.31
CA VAL A 74 -32.90 -15.27 20.48
C VAL A 74 -32.30 -16.43 21.27
N LYS A 75 -31.35 -17.12 20.66
CA LYS A 75 -30.59 -18.20 21.27
C LYS A 75 -29.14 -17.76 21.47
N LEU A 76 -28.52 -18.26 22.54
CA LEU A 76 -27.07 -18.12 22.70
C LEU A 76 -26.38 -18.84 21.54
N GLN A 77 -25.39 -18.17 20.95
CA GLN A 77 -24.54 -18.81 19.96
C GLN A 77 -23.69 -19.87 20.64
N ALA A 78 -23.61 -21.05 20.03
CA ALA A 78 -22.72 -22.10 20.49
C ALA A 78 -21.25 -21.62 20.40
N PRO A 79 -20.37 -22.08 21.31
CA PRO A 79 -18.95 -21.79 21.21
C PRO A 79 -18.43 -22.22 19.85
N GLN A 80 -17.69 -21.34 19.18
CA GLN A 80 -17.08 -21.62 17.88
C GLN A 80 -15.66 -22.14 18.10
N PRO A 81 -15.22 -23.19 17.37
CA PRO A 81 -13.86 -23.68 17.46
C PRO A 81 -12.88 -22.59 16.98
N ALA A 82 -11.73 -22.50 17.64
CA ALA A 82 -10.65 -21.64 17.19
C ALA A 82 -10.04 -22.19 15.89
N ARG A 83 -9.63 -21.30 14.99
CA ARG A 83 -8.92 -21.62 13.75
C ARG A 83 -7.59 -20.89 13.73
N SER A 84 -6.56 -21.52 13.18
CA SER A 84 -5.22 -20.94 13.04
C SER A 84 -4.55 -21.43 11.74
N LEU A 85 -3.63 -20.63 11.22
CA LEU A 85 -2.82 -21.00 10.07
C LEU A 85 -1.61 -21.82 10.54
N LEU A 86 -1.32 -22.89 9.82
CA LEU A 86 -0.20 -23.79 10.07
C LEU A 86 0.62 -23.95 8.79
N GLN A 87 1.93 -24.09 8.93
CA GLN A 87 2.84 -24.39 7.84
C GLN A 87 3.46 -25.76 8.05
N PHE A 88 3.36 -26.62 7.04
CA PHE A 88 4.08 -27.88 6.98
C PHE A 88 5.38 -27.69 6.19
N GLN A 89 6.50 -28.14 6.75
CA GLN A 89 7.79 -28.15 6.07
C GLN A 89 8.23 -29.59 5.85
N LEU A 90 8.52 -29.94 4.60
CA LEU A 90 9.12 -31.24 4.28
C LEU A 90 10.55 -31.29 4.79
N VAL A 91 10.96 -32.46 5.25
CA VAL A 91 12.39 -32.72 5.48
C VAL A 91 13.14 -32.65 4.14
N PRO A 92 14.40 -32.18 4.11
CA PRO A 92 15.15 -32.05 2.87
C PRO A 92 15.17 -33.36 2.07
N LYS A 93 14.89 -33.29 0.76
CA LYS A 93 14.83 -34.42 -0.19
C LYS A 93 13.65 -35.39 0.02
N ALA A 94 12.68 -35.08 0.88
CA ALA A 94 11.44 -35.85 0.92
C ALA A 94 10.61 -35.58 -0.35
N PRO A 95 9.92 -36.59 -0.89
CA PRO A 95 8.95 -36.38 -1.95
C PRO A 95 7.75 -35.56 -1.44
N ALA A 96 7.02 -34.95 -2.38
CA ALA A 96 5.74 -34.33 -2.08
C ALA A 96 4.82 -35.32 -1.34
N THR A 97 4.20 -34.86 -0.25
CA THR A 97 3.47 -35.71 0.69
C THR A 97 2.09 -35.13 0.98
N TRP A 98 1.09 -35.99 1.00
CA TRP A 98 -0.27 -35.61 1.38
C TRP A 98 -0.43 -35.54 2.90
N VAL A 99 -1.03 -34.46 3.37
CA VAL A 99 -1.57 -34.31 4.72
C VAL A 99 -3.09 -34.29 4.57
N GLY A 100 -3.78 -35.31 5.06
CA GLY A 100 -5.24 -35.39 4.95
C GLY A 100 -5.95 -34.43 5.89
N ALA A 101 -7.19 -34.08 5.58
CA ALA A 101 -8.11 -33.46 6.52
C ALA A 101 -8.26 -34.34 7.79
N GLY A 102 -8.40 -33.70 8.95
CA GLY A 102 -8.44 -34.39 10.25
C GLY A 102 -7.06 -34.77 10.81
N THR A 103 -5.95 -34.33 10.19
CA THR A 103 -4.61 -34.59 10.72
C THR A 103 -4.42 -33.81 12.02
N PRO A 104 -4.13 -34.48 13.16
CA PRO A 104 -4.01 -33.81 14.45
C PRO A 104 -2.68 -33.05 14.56
N VAL A 105 -2.74 -31.80 15.01
CA VAL A 105 -1.59 -30.93 15.29
C VAL A 105 -1.77 -30.34 16.69
N SER A 106 -0.71 -30.33 17.50
CA SER A 106 -0.79 -29.89 18.90
C SER A 106 0.09 -28.67 19.17
N THR A 107 -0.36 -27.80 20.07
CA THR A 107 0.46 -26.71 20.60
C THR A 107 1.64 -27.26 21.40
N GLN A 108 2.71 -26.47 21.53
CA GLN A 108 3.82 -26.86 22.39
C GLN A 108 3.38 -26.87 23.86
N PRO A 109 3.74 -27.89 24.65
CA PRO A 109 3.41 -27.93 26.08
C PRO A 109 4.13 -26.80 26.83
N THR A 110 3.42 -25.72 27.14
CA THR A 110 3.84 -24.76 28.17
C THR A 110 3.37 -25.30 29.50
N GLY A 111 4.28 -25.87 30.30
CA GLY A 111 4.01 -26.85 31.38
C GLY A 111 2.97 -26.55 32.48
N LYS A 112 2.21 -25.44 32.42
CA LYS A 112 1.02 -25.20 33.25
C LYS A 112 -0.30 -25.62 32.59
N GLU A 113 -0.35 -25.77 31.26
CA GLU A 113 -1.57 -26.06 30.52
C GLU A 113 -1.42 -27.33 29.68
N GLU A 114 -2.51 -28.08 29.57
CA GLU A 114 -2.57 -29.23 28.66
C GLU A 114 -2.52 -28.73 27.20
N PRO A 115 -1.75 -29.39 26.32
CA PRO A 115 -1.68 -29.02 24.91
C PRO A 115 -3.06 -29.07 24.25
N VAL A 116 -3.39 -28.02 23.49
CA VAL A 116 -4.60 -27.99 22.68
C VAL A 116 -4.32 -28.70 21.37
N VAL A 117 -5.19 -29.63 20.99
CA VAL A 117 -5.12 -30.35 19.71
C VAL A 117 -6.06 -29.67 18.72
N PHE A 118 -5.50 -29.30 17.58
CA PHE A 118 -6.20 -28.85 16.38
C PHE A 118 -6.19 -29.97 15.34
N GLU A 119 -7.06 -29.85 14.35
CA GLU A 119 -7.08 -30.73 13.18
C GLU A 119 -7.05 -29.91 11.89
N THR A 120 -6.47 -30.46 10.82
CA THR A 120 -6.53 -29.85 9.50
C THR A 120 -7.96 -29.90 8.96
N GLU A 121 -8.43 -28.81 8.34
CA GLU A 121 -9.79 -28.77 7.79
C GLU A 121 -9.90 -29.42 6.41
N ASP A 122 -8.83 -29.30 5.59
CA ASP A 122 -8.79 -29.76 4.21
C ASP A 122 -7.55 -30.62 3.94
N ASP A 123 -7.61 -31.43 2.87
CA ASP A 123 -6.45 -32.15 2.34
C ASP A 123 -5.44 -31.17 1.74
N LEU A 124 -4.16 -31.35 2.07
CA LEU A 124 -3.06 -30.51 1.61
C LEU A 124 -1.93 -31.37 1.03
N LEU A 125 -1.53 -31.09 -0.22
CA LEU A 125 -0.29 -31.63 -0.77
C LEU A 125 0.88 -30.72 -0.38
N VAL A 126 1.75 -31.21 0.49
CA VAL A 126 2.96 -30.50 0.92
C VAL A 126 4.07 -30.79 -0.10
N THR A 127 4.69 -29.72 -0.61
CA THR A 127 5.81 -29.78 -1.57
C THR A 127 7.01 -29.01 -1.01
N ASP A 128 8.17 -29.18 -1.64
CA ASP A 128 9.40 -28.45 -1.31
C ASP A 128 9.52 -27.11 -2.06
N ASN A 129 8.48 -26.69 -2.78
CA ASN A 129 8.45 -25.41 -3.47
C ASN A 129 8.48 -24.25 -2.47
N GLN A 130 9.38 -23.30 -2.73
CA GLN A 130 9.51 -22.08 -1.95
C GLN A 130 9.37 -20.87 -2.87
N ILE A 131 8.73 -19.81 -2.39
CA ILE A 131 8.75 -18.53 -3.08
C ILE A 131 10.16 -17.97 -2.93
N ILE A 132 10.92 -17.93 -4.04
CA ILE A 132 12.33 -17.50 -4.03
C ILE A 132 12.44 -15.97 -4.14
N ARG A 133 11.49 -15.35 -4.86
CA ARG A 133 11.47 -13.91 -5.13
C ARG A 133 10.04 -13.38 -5.17
N CYS A 134 9.86 -12.16 -4.69
CA CYS A 134 8.60 -11.41 -4.76
C CYS A 134 8.91 -9.97 -5.16
N PHE A 135 8.25 -9.48 -6.19
CA PHE A 135 8.41 -8.11 -6.69
C PHE A 135 7.04 -7.47 -6.81
N THR A 136 6.99 -6.17 -6.53
CA THR A 136 5.79 -5.36 -6.69
C THR A 136 6.10 -4.22 -7.64
N GLN A 137 5.13 -3.86 -8.48
CA GLN A 137 5.24 -2.74 -9.42
C GLN A 137 3.95 -1.93 -9.38
N ILE A 138 4.08 -0.62 -9.26
CA ILE A 138 3.00 0.35 -9.41
C ILE A 138 3.48 1.48 -10.31
N SER A 139 2.77 1.71 -11.43
CA SER A 139 3.18 2.71 -12.43
C SER A 139 4.66 2.55 -12.82
N ASP A 140 5.48 3.59 -12.56
CA ASP A 140 6.90 3.66 -12.87
C ASP A 140 7.79 3.29 -11.68
N GLU A 141 7.20 2.71 -10.64
CA GLU A 141 7.92 2.31 -9.44
C GLU A 141 7.85 0.81 -9.21
N TYR A 142 8.89 0.26 -8.61
CA TYR A 142 8.97 -1.13 -8.23
C TYR A 142 9.70 -1.32 -6.90
N ALA A 143 9.49 -2.48 -6.28
CA ALA A 143 10.18 -2.88 -5.06
C ALA A 143 10.45 -4.39 -5.04
N ASP A 144 11.63 -4.76 -4.52
CA ASP A 144 11.96 -6.16 -4.19
C ASP A 144 11.42 -6.47 -2.78
N GLN A 145 10.38 -7.29 -2.73
CA GLN A 145 9.72 -7.73 -1.50
C GLN A 145 10.24 -9.09 -1.01
N THR A 146 11.23 -9.66 -1.69
CA THR A 146 11.90 -10.90 -1.26
C THR A 146 12.29 -10.90 0.22
N PRO A 147 12.81 -9.79 0.81
CA PRO A 147 13.18 -9.77 2.23
C PRO A 147 12.02 -10.01 3.22
N PHE A 148 10.76 -9.91 2.78
CA PHE A 148 9.57 -10.14 3.61
C PHE A 148 9.04 -11.58 3.55
N LEU A 149 9.55 -12.42 2.64
CA LEU A 149 9.05 -13.78 2.43
C LEU A 149 9.40 -14.75 3.57
N ASP A 150 10.49 -14.49 4.29
CA ASP A 150 11.01 -15.42 5.30
C ASP A 150 10.18 -15.44 6.60
N GLY A 151 9.15 -14.59 6.74
CA GLY A 151 8.34 -14.46 7.95
C GLY A 151 9.11 -13.99 9.19
N ARG A 152 10.38 -13.60 9.02
CA ARG A 152 11.28 -13.14 10.11
C ARG A 152 11.00 -11.70 10.52
N ARG A 153 10.34 -10.92 9.66
CA ARG A 153 9.98 -9.53 9.94
C ARG A 153 8.54 -9.49 10.46
N PRO A 154 8.30 -8.90 11.65
CA PRO A 154 6.95 -8.71 12.17
C PRO A 154 6.20 -7.58 11.46
N GLU A 155 6.92 -6.74 10.71
CA GLU A 155 6.37 -5.61 9.96
C GLU A 155 5.82 -6.09 8.61
N GLY A 156 4.56 -5.77 8.33
CA GLY A 156 4.01 -5.90 6.98
C GLY A 156 4.63 -4.88 6.02
N PHE A 157 4.51 -5.12 4.72
CA PHE A 157 4.96 -4.18 3.69
C PHE A 157 3.79 -3.70 2.83
N GLU A 158 3.92 -2.51 2.25
CA GLU A 158 2.95 -2.00 1.29
C GLU A 158 3.11 -2.74 -0.04
N VAL A 159 2.18 -3.65 -0.34
CA VAL A 159 2.23 -4.53 -1.51
C VAL A 159 2.17 -3.74 -2.83
N PHE A 160 1.63 -2.53 -2.82
CA PHE A 160 1.59 -1.66 -4.00
C PHE A 160 2.32 -0.34 -3.75
N GLY A 161 3.29 -0.34 -2.84
CA GLY A 161 4.24 0.74 -2.67
C GLY A 161 5.43 0.55 -3.61
N GLY A 162 5.89 1.65 -4.20
CA GLY A 162 7.13 1.70 -4.96
C GLY A 162 8.24 2.38 -4.16
N VAL A 163 9.47 1.87 -4.26
CA VAL A 163 10.65 2.46 -3.59
C VAL A 163 11.71 2.85 -4.61
N ASN A 164 11.78 2.14 -5.73
CA ASN A 164 12.70 2.42 -6.82
C ASN A 164 11.92 2.84 -8.07
N HIS A 165 12.43 3.81 -8.80
CA HIS A 165 11.89 4.17 -10.11
C HIS A 165 12.45 3.27 -11.21
N ILE A 166 11.61 2.90 -12.17
CA ILE A 166 12.02 2.24 -13.40
C ILE A 166 12.66 3.31 -14.28
N GLU A 167 13.99 3.28 -14.40
CA GLU A 167 14.71 4.15 -15.32
C GLU A 167 14.32 3.84 -16.77
N ARG A 168 13.82 4.84 -17.50
CA ARG A 168 13.56 4.77 -18.93
C ARG A 168 14.67 5.53 -19.67
N SER A 169 15.28 4.90 -20.67
CA SER A 169 16.35 5.52 -21.45
C SER A 169 16.22 5.21 -22.93
N LEU A 170 16.39 6.24 -23.75
CA LEU A 170 16.58 6.13 -25.20
C LEU A 170 18.08 6.03 -25.48
N TYR A 171 18.52 4.98 -26.17
CA TYR A 171 19.92 4.81 -26.57
C TYR A 171 20.09 5.09 -28.06
N LEU A 172 21.03 5.98 -28.40
CA LEU A 172 21.45 6.29 -29.76
C LEU A 172 22.88 5.78 -29.95
N GLY A 173 23.05 4.83 -30.86
CA GLY A 173 24.35 4.23 -31.17
C GLY A 173 24.74 4.51 -32.60
N ASP A 174 25.84 5.23 -32.81
CA ASP A 174 26.40 5.47 -34.14
C ASP A 174 27.91 5.64 -34.08
N PRO A 175 28.71 4.91 -34.89
CA PRO A 175 30.17 5.09 -34.93
C PRO A 175 30.60 6.53 -35.21
N ARG A 176 29.80 7.32 -35.94
CA ARG A 176 30.07 8.71 -36.32
C ARG A 176 30.07 9.67 -35.13
N PHE A 177 29.55 9.28 -33.96
CA PHE A 177 29.66 10.10 -32.76
C PHE A 177 31.10 10.31 -32.28
N GLU A 178 32.08 9.61 -32.86
CA GLU A 178 33.51 9.96 -32.73
C GLU A 178 33.83 11.39 -33.16
N GLN A 179 33.02 11.99 -34.05
CA GLN A 179 33.23 13.34 -34.58
C GLN A 179 32.73 14.43 -33.63
N VAL A 180 32.07 14.09 -32.51
CA VAL A 180 31.67 15.05 -31.47
C VAL A 180 32.89 15.38 -30.61
N GLY A 181 33.87 16.07 -31.20
CA GLY A 181 35.03 16.59 -30.47
C GLY A 181 34.73 17.94 -29.80
N GLU A 182 35.74 18.55 -29.19
CA GLU A 182 35.62 19.83 -28.47
C GLU A 182 35.08 20.98 -29.35
N ASP A 183 35.41 20.98 -30.65
CA ASP A 183 34.98 22.00 -31.62
C ASP A 183 33.70 21.62 -32.39
N ALA A 184 32.93 20.64 -31.90
CA ALA A 184 31.69 20.20 -32.52
C ALA A 184 30.44 20.71 -31.79
N LEU A 185 29.35 20.84 -32.52
CA LEU A 185 28.01 21.03 -32.01
C LEU A 185 27.20 19.77 -32.34
N LEU A 186 26.74 19.06 -31.30
CA LEU A 186 25.86 17.92 -31.49
C LEU A 186 24.42 18.40 -31.41
N VAL A 187 23.66 18.20 -32.48
CA VAL A 187 22.23 18.51 -32.52
C VAL A 187 21.43 17.20 -32.57
N ILE A 188 20.55 17.01 -31.60
CA ILE A 188 19.63 15.88 -31.55
C ILE A 188 18.21 16.41 -31.71
N ARG A 189 17.50 15.87 -32.69
CA ARG A 189 16.10 16.17 -32.99
C ARG A 189 15.25 14.95 -32.73
N VAL A 190 14.21 15.13 -31.91
CA VAL A 190 13.25 14.09 -31.55
C VAL A 190 11.87 14.58 -31.98
N GLU A 191 11.27 13.90 -32.95
CA GLU A 191 9.90 14.15 -33.39
C GLU A 191 8.96 13.21 -32.63
N SER A 192 8.04 13.79 -31.85
CA SER A 192 6.98 13.06 -31.15
C SER A 192 5.63 13.31 -31.81
N ALA A 193 4.73 12.33 -31.70
CA ALA A 193 3.39 12.44 -32.29
C ALA A 193 2.46 13.39 -31.50
N GLY A 194 2.84 13.74 -30.27
CA GLY A 194 2.06 14.60 -29.36
C GLY A 194 2.56 16.05 -29.33
N HIS A 195 1.88 16.89 -28.53
CA HIS A 195 2.26 18.29 -28.32
C HIS A 195 3.48 18.48 -27.40
N LEU A 196 3.93 17.41 -26.75
CA LEU A 196 4.97 17.47 -25.74
C LEU A 196 6.35 17.33 -26.38
N ARG A 197 7.26 18.26 -26.05
CA ARG A 197 8.66 18.21 -26.48
C ARG A 197 9.43 17.19 -25.66
N VAL A 198 9.37 15.92 -26.08
CA VAL A 198 10.02 14.79 -25.38
C VAL A 198 11.52 15.04 -25.16
N VAL A 199 12.17 15.74 -26.09
CA VAL A 199 13.60 16.12 -25.97
C VAL A 199 13.93 16.89 -24.70
N ASP A 200 12.97 17.65 -24.15
CA ASP A 200 13.15 18.47 -22.95
C ASP A 200 12.93 17.67 -21.65
N LEU A 201 12.24 16.53 -21.72
CA LEU A 201 12.07 15.61 -20.58
C LEU A 201 13.28 14.70 -20.34
N LEU A 202 14.26 14.74 -21.25
CA LEU A 202 15.42 13.86 -21.25
C LEU A 202 16.67 14.59 -20.73
N GLU A 203 17.37 13.96 -19.80
CA GLU A 203 18.76 14.27 -19.51
C GLU A 203 19.66 13.43 -20.42
N TRP A 204 20.54 14.12 -21.15
CA TRP A 204 21.36 13.50 -22.18
C TRP A 204 22.76 13.21 -21.65
N GLU A 205 23.24 12.01 -21.90
CA GLU A 205 24.55 11.54 -21.44
C GLU A 205 25.30 10.79 -22.53
N TYR A 206 26.62 10.79 -22.48
CA TYR A 206 27.50 10.01 -23.35
C TYR A 206 28.37 9.04 -22.57
N TRP A 207 28.79 7.95 -23.21
CA TRP A 207 29.74 7.01 -22.62
C TRP A 207 31.18 7.48 -22.83
N ASN A 208 31.92 7.71 -21.74
CA ASN A 208 33.31 8.16 -21.80
C ASN A 208 34.35 7.04 -21.64
N GLY A 209 33.94 5.77 -21.74
CA GLY A 209 34.81 4.60 -21.52
C GLY A 209 34.78 4.05 -20.09
N ARG A 210 34.28 4.83 -19.12
CA ARG A 210 34.20 4.41 -17.70
C ARG A 210 32.81 4.56 -17.10
N ARG A 211 32.14 5.67 -17.41
CA ARG A 211 30.79 5.99 -16.91
C ARG A 211 30.04 6.85 -17.91
N TRP A 212 28.72 6.91 -17.72
CA TRP A 212 27.89 7.92 -18.38
C TRP A 212 28.20 9.30 -17.81
N ARG A 213 28.35 10.30 -18.69
CA ARG A 213 28.56 11.70 -18.34
C ARG A 213 27.52 12.56 -19.03
N GLU A 214 27.01 13.56 -18.32
CA GLU A 214 26.06 14.53 -18.86
C GLU A 214 26.63 15.33 -20.04
N LEU A 215 25.80 15.56 -21.06
CA LEU A 215 26.05 16.46 -22.18
C LEU A 215 25.63 17.88 -21.80
N THR A 216 26.53 18.84 -21.93
CA THR A 216 26.24 20.26 -21.67
C THR A 216 25.41 20.84 -22.81
N ARG A 217 24.21 21.36 -22.50
CA ARG A 217 23.37 22.04 -23.50
C ARG A 217 24.05 23.32 -24.01
N SER A 218 24.09 23.49 -25.34
CA SER A 218 24.53 24.72 -25.99
C SER A 218 23.42 25.78 -25.98
N GLN A 219 23.80 27.07 -26.05
CA GLN A 219 22.89 28.19 -26.23
C GLN A 219 22.50 28.46 -27.69
N THR A 220 23.02 27.66 -28.64
CA THR A 220 22.68 27.78 -30.06
C THR A 220 21.19 27.57 -30.29
N GLU A 221 20.57 28.48 -31.04
CA GLU A 221 19.16 28.38 -31.43
C GLU A 221 18.98 27.23 -32.42
N VAL A 222 18.03 26.32 -32.12
CA VAL A 222 17.72 25.14 -32.92
C VAL A 222 16.23 25.06 -33.22
N GLU A 223 15.88 24.27 -34.22
CA GLU A 223 14.49 24.03 -34.63
C GLU A 223 13.63 23.40 -33.52
N ASP A 224 12.31 23.42 -33.70
CA ASP A 224 11.37 22.79 -32.77
C ASP A 224 11.62 21.28 -32.67
N GLY A 225 11.54 20.72 -31.45
CA GLY A 225 11.87 19.33 -31.16
C GLY A 225 13.37 18.98 -31.18
N ALA A 226 14.27 19.96 -31.35
CA ALA A 226 15.71 19.76 -31.28
C ALA A 226 16.34 20.33 -29.99
N VAL A 227 17.51 19.78 -29.64
CA VAL A 227 18.42 20.25 -28.60
C VAL A 227 19.86 20.21 -29.13
N ALA A 228 20.65 21.23 -28.80
CA ALA A 228 22.07 21.29 -29.14
C ALA A 228 22.94 21.08 -27.89
N PHE A 229 24.08 20.43 -28.06
CA PHE A 229 25.08 20.20 -27.03
C PHE A 229 26.44 20.70 -27.48
N GLU A 230 27.20 21.21 -26.51
CA GLU A 230 28.59 21.58 -26.68
C GLU A 230 29.44 20.36 -27.04
N GLY A 231 30.59 20.62 -27.67
CA GLY A 231 31.60 19.62 -27.95
C GLY A 231 32.11 18.95 -26.67
N ILE A 232 32.55 17.71 -26.80
CA ILE A 232 33.05 16.90 -25.68
C ILE A 232 34.42 16.32 -26.01
N ASP A 233 35.11 15.83 -24.98
CA ASP A 233 36.45 15.25 -25.09
C ASP A 233 36.46 14.00 -25.99
N ALA A 234 35.71 12.97 -25.61
CA ALA A 234 35.55 11.77 -26.45
C ALA A 234 34.32 10.94 -26.05
N ILE A 235 33.67 10.34 -27.07
CA ILE A 235 32.73 9.23 -26.89
C ILE A 235 33.47 7.93 -27.19
N GLU A 236 33.69 7.12 -26.17
CA GLU A 236 34.38 5.84 -26.32
C GLU A 236 33.41 4.76 -26.82
N PRO A 237 33.88 3.79 -27.62
CA PRO A 237 33.04 2.67 -28.05
C PRO A 237 32.74 1.75 -26.87
N THR A 238 31.54 1.18 -26.86
CA THR A 238 31.16 0.09 -25.95
C THR A 238 30.12 -0.82 -26.60
N GLU A 239 30.01 -2.04 -26.10
CA GLU A 239 29.01 -3.00 -26.53
C GLU A 239 27.78 -2.88 -25.61
N LEU A 240 26.62 -2.59 -26.19
CA LEU A 240 25.33 -2.54 -25.49
C LEU A 240 24.36 -3.49 -26.22
N ASN A 241 23.84 -4.48 -25.50
CA ASN A 241 22.94 -5.51 -26.04
C ASN A 241 23.45 -6.18 -27.34
N GLY A 242 24.75 -6.48 -27.43
CA GLY A 242 25.33 -7.13 -28.60
C GLY A 242 25.68 -6.19 -29.77
N VAL A 243 25.48 -4.88 -29.61
CA VAL A 243 25.80 -3.88 -30.63
C VAL A 243 26.99 -3.04 -30.17
N ALA A 244 28.10 -3.11 -30.92
CA ALA A 244 29.26 -2.27 -30.71
C ALA A 244 29.09 -0.93 -31.44
N ALA A 245 29.01 0.15 -30.68
CA ALA A 245 28.90 1.51 -31.22
C ALA A 245 29.46 2.53 -30.21
N ARG A 246 29.44 3.80 -30.59
CA ARG A 246 29.57 4.92 -29.66
C ARG A 246 28.17 5.35 -29.27
N TRP A 247 27.95 5.55 -27.97
CA TRP A 247 26.60 5.64 -27.43
C TRP A 247 26.35 6.96 -26.72
N ILE A 248 25.21 7.54 -27.04
CA ILE A 248 24.56 8.63 -26.32
C ILE A 248 23.22 8.09 -25.81
N ARG A 249 22.81 8.49 -24.61
CA ARG A 249 21.51 8.12 -24.07
C ARG A 249 20.75 9.34 -23.56
N GLY A 250 19.43 9.35 -23.76
CA GLY A 250 18.52 10.27 -23.10
C GLY A 250 17.78 9.53 -21.98
N ARG A 251 17.97 9.92 -20.73
CA ARG A 251 17.29 9.37 -19.56
C ARG A 251 16.06 10.21 -19.25
N LEU A 252 14.89 9.57 -19.13
CA LEU A 252 13.67 10.26 -18.74
C LEU A 252 13.75 10.68 -17.27
N VAL A 253 13.65 11.98 -16.99
CA VAL A 253 13.79 12.52 -15.63
C VAL A 253 12.48 13.08 -15.09
N GLU A 254 11.64 13.60 -15.99
CA GLU A 254 10.29 14.05 -15.66
C GLU A 254 9.28 13.08 -16.28
N SER A 255 8.46 12.46 -15.45
CA SER A 255 7.47 11.49 -15.94
C SER A 255 6.31 12.24 -16.59
N ALA A 256 6.02 11.92 -17.86
CA ALA A 256 4.89 12.48 -18.56
C ALA A 256 3.58 12.02 -17.92
N PRO A 257 2.55 12.88 -17.82
CA PRO A 257 1.28 12.54 -17.19
C PRO A 257 0.60 11.31 -17.82
N HIS A 258 0.79 11.08 -19.13
CA HIS A 258 0.27 9.91 -19.84
C HIS A 258 1.35 9.23 -20.71
N PRO A 259 1.40 7.88 -20.76
CA PRO A 259 2.41 7.14 -21.54
C PRO A 259 2.43 7.50 -23.03
N ASP A 260 1.26 7.80 -23.60
CA ASP A 260 1.07 8.16 -25.00
C ASP A 260 1.80 9.46 -25.40
N GLU A 261 2.16 10.30 -24.42
CA GLU A 261 2.91 11.54 -24.63
C GLU A 261 4.42 11.33 -24.81
N THR A 262 4.92 10.12 -24.53
CA THR A 262 6.33 9.74 -24.72
C THR A 262 6.56 8.93 -26.00
N VAL A 263 5.58 8.90 -26.91
CA VAL A 263 5.70 8.22 -28.20
C VAL A 263 6.51 9.08 -29.16
N ILE A 264 7.67 8.56 -29.57
CA ILE A 264 8.57 9.18 -30.54
C ILE A 264 8.33 8.52 -31.90
N ASP A 265 8.17 9.34 -32.94
CA ASP A 265 8.06 8.89 -34.33
C ASP A 265 9.45 8.74 -34.97
N THR A 266 10.27 9.80 -34.88
CA THR A 266 11.60 9.84 -35.51
C THR A 266 12.64 10.47 -34.59
N VAL A 267 13.86 9.92 -34.60
CA VAL A 267 15.05 10.54 -33.98
C VAL A 267 16.11 10.77 -35.04
N VAL A 268 16.63 12.00 -35.10
CA VAL A 268 17.73 12.38 -35.99
C VAL A 268 18.82 13.04 -35.15
N ALA A 269 20.06 12.55 -35.27
CA ALA A 269 21.23 13.19 -34.69
C ALA A 269 22.15 13.68 -35.81
N ARG A 270 22.69 14.89 -35.66
CA ARG A 270 23.67 15.51 -36.55
C ARG A 270 24.82 16.08 -35.74
N VAL A 271 26.03 15.96 -36.27
CA VAL A 271 27.23 16.61 -35.73
C VAL A 271 27.64 17.72 -36.70
N GLU A 272 27.75 18.94 -36.20
CA GLU A 272 28.21 20.11 -36.96
C GLU A 272 29.57 20.55 -36.41
N VAL A 273 30.62 20.52 -37.22
CA VAL A 273 31.97 20.94 -36.79
C VAL A 273 32.08 22.45 -36.97
N LEU A 274 32.25 23.19 -35.88
CA LEU A 274 32.27 24.67 -35.86
C LEU A 274 33.66 25.26 -36.15
N GLY A 275 34.71 24.44 -36.13
CA GLY A 275 36.08 24.87 -36.39
C GLY A 275 36.38 25.12 -37.88
N GLU A 276 37.07 26.22 -38.19
CA GLU A 276 37.76 26.39 -39.47
C GLU A 276 39.02 25.49 -39.48
N GLY A 277 38.88 24.28 -39.99
CA GLY A 277 40.01 23.35 -40.07
C GLY A 277 39.61 21.89 -40.16
N VAL A 278 38.79 21.51 -41.14
CA VAL A 278 38.65 20.09 -41.48
C VAL A 278 40.00 19.62 -42.04
N ALA A 279 40.69 18.73 -41.33
CA ALA A 279 41.85 18.05 -41.90
C ALA A 279 41.38 17.30 -43.16
N PRO A 280 42.01 17.50 -44.33
CA PRO A 280 41.55 16.88 -45.57
C PRO A 280 41.52 15.35 -45.40
N ALA A 281 40.37 14.73 -45.64
CA ALA A 281 40.18 13.28 -45.50
C ALA A 281 41.07 12.47 -46.48
N SER A 282 41.60 13.13 -47.51
CA SER A 282 42.66 12.61 -48.38
C SER A 282 43.34 13.77 -49.11
N ALA A 283 44.66 13.68 -49.30
CA ALA A 283 45.38 14.51 -50.26
C ALA A 283 45.66 13.65 -51.49
N THR A 284 45.15 14.05 -52.66
CA THR A 284 45.49 13.36 -53.92
C THR A 284 46.45 14.18 -54.75
N VAL A 285 47.58 13.61 -55.13
CA VAL A 285 48.53 14.20 -56.08
C VAL A 285 48.26 13.64 -57.48
N ASN A 286 48.11 14.54 -58.45
CA ASN A 286 48.00 14.21 -59.88
C ASN A 286 49.40 14.30 -60.50
N ILE A 287 50.03 13.15 -60.73
CA ILE A 287 51.39 13.05 -61.27
C ILE A 287 51.41 12.94 -62.80
N ASP A 288 50.30 12.57 -63.42
CA ASP A 288 50.09 12.61 -64.87
C ASP A 288 48.59 12.52 -65.18
N ALA A 289 48.15 13.36 -66.12
CA ALA A 289 46.80 13.79 -66.48
C ALA A 289 45.64 12.76 -66.51
N SER A 290 45.47 11.89 -65.51
CA SER A 290 44.35 10.96 -65.27
C SER A 290 44.51 10.04 -64.02
N VAL A 291 45.63 10.04 -63.30
CA VAL A 291 45.84 9.13 -62.15
C VAL A 291 45.93 9.89 -60.82
N PHE A 292 44.99 9.64 -59.91
CA PHE A 292 44.99 10.17 -58.54
C PHE A 292 45.43 9.09 -57.56
N LEU A 293 46.53 9.33 -56.83
CA LEU A 293 46.96 8.49 -55.71
C LEU A 293 46.63 9.19 -54.39
N THR A 294 46.08 8.43 -53.44
CA THR A 294 45.91 8.86 -52.04
C THR A 294 47.29 8.96 -51.40
N VAL A 295 47.67 10.15 -50.93
CA VAL A 295 48.90 10.40 -50.17
C VAL A 295 48.63 10.27 -48.69
#